data_AF-A0A7X5DH76-F1
#
_entry.id   AF-A0A7X5DH76-F1
#
_cell.length_a   1.000
_cell.length_b   1.000
_cell.length_c   1.000
_cell.angle_alpha   90.00
_cell.angle_beta   90.00
_cell.angle_gamma   90.00
#
_symmetry.space_group_name_H-M   'P 1'
#
loop_
_entity.id
_entity.type
_entity.pdbx_description
1 polymer ?
#
loop_
_entity_poly.entity_id
_entity_poly.type
_entity_poly.pdbx_seq_one_letter_code
_entity_poly.pdbx_strand_id
1 'polypeptide(L)'
;MSYLGLTKMIMKSDLSDNELIEYLDIPNVPVIQQTILKILKKHSSNDKIHNKLLEYSGYMENKYKILGLYKLGHLSICALKQLEYYDDFQLQYQKLTEYDKELVDMLEIALKDIR
;
A
#
# COMPACT_ATOMS: atom_id res chain seq x y z
N MET A 1 -16.86 -13.71 7.13
CA MET A 1 -16.61 -13.57 5.68
C MET A 1 -15.19 -14.05 5.39
N SER A 2 -14.92 -14.76 4.30
CA SER A 2 -13.55 -15.20 3.99
C SER A 2 -12.71 -14.02 3.50
N TYR A 3 -11.39 -14.06 3.70
CA TYR A 3 -10.48 -13.01 3.18
C TYR A 3 -10.59 -12.84 1.66
N LEU A 4 -10.84 -13.93 0.92
CA LEU A 4 -11.11 -13.87 -0.52
C LEU A 4 -12.42 -13.13 -0.85
N GLY A 5 -13.46 -13.29 -0.03
CA GLY A 5 -14.69 -12.53 -0.18
C GLY A 5 -14.48 -11.04 0.07
N LEU A 6 -13.66 -10.73 1.09
CA LEU A 6 -13.35 -9.36 1.48
C LEU A 6 -12.50 -8.64 0.42
N THR A 7 -11.45 -9.28 -0.11
CA THR A 7 -10.65 -8.68 -1.19
C THR A 7 -11.49 -8.36 -2.42
N LYS A 8 -12.41 -9.27 -2.81
CA LYS A 8 -13.35 -9.03 -3.91
C LYS A 8 -14.29 -7.85 -3.63
N MET A 9 -14.72 -7.68 -2.38
CA MET A 9 -15.55 -6.55 -1.98
C MET A 9 -14.77 -5.24 -2.09
N ILE A 10 -13.55 -5.17 -1.56
CA ILE A 10 -12.69 -3.98 -1.63
C ILE A 10 -12.45 -3.53 -3.08
N MET A 11 -12.22 -4.48 -3.98
CA MET A 11 -12.00 -4.18 -5.40
C MET A 11 -13.22 -3.52 -6.06
N LYS A 12 -14.44 -3.91 -5.67
CA LYS A 12 -15.68 -3.53 -6.38
C LYS A 12 -16.46 -2.39 -5.73
N SER A 13 -16.51 -2.36 -4.40
CA SER A 13 -17.35 -1.42 -3.65
C SER A 13 -16.77 -0.02 -3.67
N ASP A 14 -17.62 1.00 -3.63
CA ASP A 14 -17.18 2.33 -3.22
C ASP A 14 -17.08 2.34 -1.69
N LEU A 15 -15.89 2.63 -1.16
CA LEU A 15 -15.59 2.53 0.26
C LEU A 15 -15.29 3.92 0.81
N SER A 16 -15.86 4.24 1.96
CA SER A 16 -15.49 5.41 2.75
C SER A 16 -14.08 5.28 3.33
N ASP A 17 -13.48 6.40 3.72
CA ASP A 17 -12.14 6.37 4.35
C ASP A 17 -12.13 5.57 5.66
N ASN A 18 -13.25 5.60 6.42
CA ASN A 18 -13.39 4.81 7.64
C ASN A 18 -13.35 3.30 7.34
N GLU A 19 -14.05 2.84 6.31
CA GLU A 19 -14.01 1.42 5.89
C GLU A 19 -12.61 1.02 5.40
N LEU A 20 -11.92 1.92 4.67
CA LEU A 20 -10.54 1.66 4.26
C LEU A 20 -9.62 1.50 5.47
N ILE A 21 -9.75 2.34 6.49
CA ILE A 21 -8.97 2.23 7.74
C ILE A 21 -9.26 0.90 8.44
N GLU A 22 -10.53 0.52 8.58
CA GLU A 22 -10.92 -0.76 9.18
C GLU A 22 -10.31 -1.96 8.43
N TYR A 23 -10.24 -1.89 7.10
CA TYR A 23 -9.63 -2.95 6.31
C TYR A 23 -8.10 -2.97 6.35
N LEU A 24 -7.44 -1.83 6.58
CA LEU A 24 -6.00 -1.81 6.85
C LEU A 24 -5.70 -2.53 8.18
N ASP A 25 -6.56 -2.40 9.19
CA ASP A 25 -6.36 -3.06 10.49
C ASP A 25 -6.51 -4.60 10.46
N ILE A 26 -6.95 -5.18 9.34
CA ILE A 26 -7.07 -6.63 9.20
C ILE A 26 -5.68 -7.21 8.89
N PRO A 27 -5.13 -8.12 9.73
CA PRO A 27 -3.78 -8.64 9.59
C PRO A 27 -3.67 -9.71 8.49
N ASN A 28 -4.03 -9.35 7.26
CA ASN A 28 -4.02 -10.21 6.09
C ASN A 28 -3.44 -9.46 4.89
N VAL A 29 -2.28 -9.90 4.41
CA VAL A 29 -1.54 -9.23 3.33
C VAL A 29 -2.39 -8.97 2.07
N PRO A 30 -3.14 -9.94 1.53
CA PRO A 30 -4.05 -9.68 0.41
C PRO A 30 -5.09 -8.60 0.68
N VAL A 31 -5.70 -8.57 1.87
CA VAL A 31 -6.66 -7.53 2.24
C VAL A 31 -5.98 -6.17 2.25
N ILE A 32 -4.86 -6.03 2.97
CA ILE A 32 -4.13 -4.76 3.07
C ILE A 32 -3.67 -4.28 1.68
N GLN A 33 -3.12 -5.17 0.85
CA GLN A 33 -2.74 -4.85 -0.52
C GLN A 33 -3.92 -4.25 -1.31
N GLN A 34 -5.07 -4.93 -1.32
CA GLN A 34 -6.23 -4.45 -2.07
C GLN A 34 -6.75 -3.12 -1.52
N THR A 35 -6.70 -2.93 -0.20
CA THR A 35 -7.07 -1.67 0.44
C THR A 35 -6.13 -0.53 0.02
N ILE A 36 -4.80 -0.75 -0.01
CA ILE A 36 -3.84 0.26 -0.47
C ILE A 36 -4.10 0.62 -1.94
N LEU A 37 -4.32 -0.36 -2.81
CA LEU A 37 -4.65 -0.10 -4.22
C LEU A 37 -5.95 0.72 -4.37
N LYS A 38 -6.95 0.45 -3.51
CA LYS A 38 -8.20 1.21 -3.48
C LYS A 38 -7.99 2.65 -3.00
N ILE A 39 -7.16 2.85 -1.98
CA ILE A 39 -6.75 4.18 -1.48
C ILE A 39 -6.09 4.99 -2.59
N LEU A 40 -5.17 4.38 -3.34
CA LEU A 40 -4.49 5.05 -4.45
C LEU A 40 -5.46 5.47 -5.54
N LYS A 41 -6.37 4.57 -5.92
CA LYS A 41 -7.41 4.88 -6.91
C LYS A 41 -8.36 5.99 -6.46
N LYS A 42 -8.67 6.07 -5.17
CA LYS A 42 -9.52 7.12 -4.59
C LYS A 42 -8.76 8.42 -4.28
N HIS A 43 -7.43 8.36 -4.26
CA HIS A 43 -6.56 9.45 -3.82
C HIS A 43 -6.96 9.98 -2.42
N SER A 44 -7.18 9.06 -1.46
CA SER A 44 -7.63 9.42 -0.11
C SER A 44 -6.48 9.97 0.75
N SER A 45 -6.63 11.22 1.21
CA SER A 45 -5.62 11.97 1.98
C SER A 45 -5.93 12.01 3.48
N ASN A 46 -6.14 10.84 4.10
CA ASN A 46 -6.49 10.73 5.52
C ASN A 46 -5.26 10.42 6.40
N ASP A 47 -5.07 11.16 7.50
CA ASP A 47 -3.94 10.99 8.42
C ASP A 47 -3.79 9.57 8.99
N LYS A 48 -4.91 8.88 9.26
CA LYS A 48 -4.85 7.50 9.75
C LYS A 48 -4.36 6.54 8.68
N ILE A 49 -4.79 6.75 7.44
CA ILE A 49 -4.30 5.98 6.29
C ILE A 49 -2.81 6.26 6.09
N HIS A 50 -2.39 7.53 6.16
CA HIS A 50 -0.99 7.91 6.08
C HIS A 50 -0.14 7.19 7.16
N ASN A 51 -0.56 7.23 8.43
CA ASN A 51 0.14 6.55 9.52
C ASN A 51 0.25 5.03 9.30
N LYS A 52 -0.77 4.40 8.73
CA LYS A 52 -0.73 2.98 8.36
C LYS A 52 0.25 2.69 7.23
N LEU A 53 0.31 3.54 6.21
CA LEU A 53 1.31 3.40 5.13
C LEU A 53 2.74 3.54 5.67
N LEU A 54 2.95 4.47 6.61
CA LEU A 54 4.22 4.60 7.31
C LEU A 54 4.57 3.33 8.10
N GLU A 55 3.62 2.77 8.85
CA GLU A 55 3.81 1.50 9.56
C GLU A 55 4.22 0.37 8.59
N TYR A 56 3.45 0.21 7.51
CA TYR A 56 3.67 -0.84 6.52
C TYR A 56 4.92 -0.65 5.68
N SER A 57 5.47 0.55 5.58
CA SER A 57 6.77 0.78 4.92
C SER A 57 7.90 -0.07 5.51
N GLY A 58 7.81 -0.43 6.80
CA GLY A 58 8.76 -1.33 7.47
C GLY A 58 8.57 -2.83 7.16
N TYR A 59 7.49 -3.22 6.47
CA TYR A 59 7.10 -4.62 6.28
C TYR A 59 7.84 -5.26 5.11
N MET A 60 9.16 -5.41 5.29
CA MET A 60 10.13 -5.83 4.27
C MET A 60 10.53 -7.31 4.40
N GLU A 61 9.90 -8.07 5.29
CA GLU A 61 10.13 -9.51 5.45
C GLU A 61 9.31 -10.34 4.44
N ASN A 62 9.76 -11.56 4.13
CA ASN A 62 9.11 -12.46 3.17
C ASN A 62 7.67 -12.84 3.55
N LYS A 63 7.30 -12.80 4.84
CA LYS A 63 5.92 -13.03 5.30
C LYS A 63 4.93 -11.97 4.79
N TYR A 64 5.43 -10.80 4.41
CA TYR A 64 4.64 -9.69 3.85
C TYR A 64 4.69 -9.62 2.32
N LYS A 65 5.12 -10.71 1.67
CA LYS A 65 5.17 -10.81 0.22
C LYS A 65 3.76 -10.69 -0.37
N ILE A 66 3.65 -9.86 -1.40
CA ILE A 66 2.41 -9.62 -2.14
C ILE A 66 2.39 -10.45 -3.41
N LEU A 67 3.36 -10.20 -4.30
CA LEU A 67 3.48 -10.86 -5.61
C LEU A 67 4.93 -10.84 -6.05
N GLY A 68 5.45 -11.97 -6.52
CA GLY A 68 6.83 -12.06 -7.01
C GLY A 68 7.85 -11.64 -5.94
N LEU A 69 8.55 -10.53 -6.18
CA LEU A 69 9.57 -9.97 -5.29
C LEU A 69 9.03 -8.81 -4.44
N TYR A 70 7.80 -8.35 -4.71
CA TYR A 70 7.20 -7.21 -4.03
C TYR A 70 6.64 -7.59 -2.66
N LYS A 71 6.85 -6.70 -1.71
CA LYS A 71 6.40 -6.82 -0.32
C LYS A 71 5.52 -5.63 0.04
N LEU A 72 4.79 -5.76 1.14
CA LEU A 72 3.90 -4.70 1.64
C LEU A 72 4.64 -3.38 1.85
N GLY A 73 5.91 -3.43 2.31
CA GLY A 73 6.77 -2.24 2.41
C GLY A 73 6.96 -1.52 1.08
N HIS A 74 7.30 -2.23 0.00
CA HIS A 74 7.49 -1.59 -1.31
C HIS A 74 6.22 -0.90 -1.80
N LEU A 75 5.07 -1.57 -1.67
CA LEU A 75 3.78 -1.00 -2.07
C LEU A 75 3.42 0.23 -1.24
N SER A 76 3.67 0.18 0.08
CA SER A 76 3.34 1.28 0.98
C SER A 76 4.22 2.50 0.76
N ILE A 77 5.51 2.31 0.51
CA ILE A 77 6.43 3.40 0.13
C ILE A 77 6.02 4.03 -1.20
N CYS A 78 5.68 3.20 -2.20
CA CYS A 78 5.15 3.70 -3.47
C CYS A 78 3.85 4.50 -3.26
N ALA A 79 2.95 4.01 -2.40
CA ALA A 79 1.71 4.68 -2.08
C ALA A 79 1.93 6.05 -1.43
N LEU A 80 2.90 6.19 -0.52
CA LEU A 80 3.26 7.49 0.07
C LEU A 80 3.60 8.52 -1.01
N LYS A 81 4.40 8.14 -2.00
CA LYS A 81 4.77 9.03 -3.12
C LYS A 81 3.57 9.41 -3.98
N GLN A 82 2.72 8.44 -4.33
CA GLN A 82 1.56 8.67 -5.20
C GLN A 82 0.47 9.52 -4.55
N LEU A 83 0.39 9.49 -3.22
CA LEU A 83 -0.47 10.35 -2.40
C LEU A 83 0.22 11.66 -1.97
N GLU A 84 1.38 11.97 -2.56
CA GLU A 84 2.09 13.25 -2.38
C GLU A 84 2.68 13.48 -0.98
N TYR A 85 2.81 12.43 -0.16
CA TYR A 85 3.55 12.45 1.11
C TYR A 85 5.07 12.36 0.86
N TYR A 86 5.63 13.36 0.17
CA TYR A 86 6.99 13.29 -0.37
C TYR A 86 8.09 13.22 0.70
N ASP A 87 7.96 13.95 1.80
CA ASP A 87 8.96 13.95 2.87
C ASP A 87 9.08 12.56 3.52
N ASP A 88 7.92 11.97 3.84
CA ASP A 88 7.82 10.63 4.40
C ASP A 88 8.27 9.56 3.40
N PHE A 89 7.89 9.69 2.13
CA PHE A 89 8.40 8.84 1.06
C PHE A 89 9.93 8.86 1.00
N GLN A 90 10.54 10.06 0.94
CA GLN A 90 12.00 10.21 0.85
C GLN A 90 12.69 9.58 2.06
N LEU A 91 12.16 9.81 3.27
CA LEU A 91 12.72 9.24 4.49
C LEU A 91 12.71 7.71 4.47
N GLN A 92 11.64 7.08 3.99
CA GLN A 92 11.59 5.60 3.92
C GLN A 92 12.41 5.07 2.75
N TYR A 93 12.35 5.71 1.59
CA TYR A 93 13.07 5.31 0.38
C TYR A 93 14.59 5.34 0.58
N GLN A 94 15.13 6.31 1.30
CA GLN A 94 16.56 6.40 1.60
C GLN A 94 17.08 5.25 2.48
N LYS A 95 16.21 4.63 3.28
CA LYS A 95 16.57 3.47 4.13
C LYS A 95 16.63 2.15 3.36
N LEU A 96 16.08 2.13 2.14
CA LEU A 96 16.05 0.93 1.31
C LEU A 96 17.43 0.59 0.75
N THR A 97 17.63 -0.70 0.50
CA THR A 97 18.74 -1.15 -0.35
C THR A 97 18.50 -0.71 -1.79
N GLU A 98 19.56 -0.59 -2.59
CA GLU A 98 19.42 -0.24 -4.02
C GLU A 98 18.47 -1.18 -4.77
N TYR A 99 18.52 -2.48 -4.45
CA TYR A 99 17.61 -3.46 -5.02
C TYR A 99 16.13 -3.20 -4.64
N ASP A 100 15.84 -2.88 -3.38
CA ASP A 100 14.46 -2.57 -2.97
C ASP A 100 13.97 -1.23 -3.55
N LYS A 101 14.88 -0.25 -3.76
CA LYS A 101 14.57 1.00 -4.46
C LYS A 101 14.11 0.74 -5.90
N GLU A 102 14.84 -0.11 -6.63
CA GLU A 102 14.45 -0.53 -7.99
C GLU A 102 13.06 -1.17 -8.01
N LEU A 103 12.72 -1.98 -7.00
CA LEU A 103 11.37 -2.56 -6.87
C LEU A 103 10.30 -1.49 -6.63
N VAL A 104 10.57 -0.48 -5.82
CA VAL A 104 9.63 0.64 -5.60
C VAL A 104 9.44 1.44 -6.88
N ASP A 105 10.51 1.73 -7.62
CA ASP A 105 10.44 2.49 -8.88
C ASP A 105 9.67 1.70 -9.96
N MET A 106 9.88 0.38 -10.04
CA MET A 106 9.11 -0.48 -10.92
C MET A 106 7.61 -0.50 -10.56
N LEU A 107 7.28 -0.56 -9.26
CA LEU A 107 5.89 -0.45 -8.82
C LEU A 107 5.28 0.88 -9.19
N GLU A 108 6.01 1.99 -9.04
CA GLU A 108 5.53 3.30 -9.42
C GLU A 108 5.15 3.35 -10.90
N ILE A 109 6.00 2.81 -11.78
CA ILE A 109 5.72 2.72 -13.22
C ILE A 109 4.47 1.87 -13.46
N ALA A 110 4.36 0.71 -12.82
CA ALA A 110 3.23 -0.21 -13.01
C ALA A 110 1.89 0.36 -12.50
N LEU A 111 1.92 1.24 -11.49
CA LEU A 111 0.72 1.81 -10.86
C LEU A 111 0.35 3.20 -11.42
N LYS A 112 1.14 3.79 -12.34
CA LYS A 112 0.84 5.09 -12.94
C LYS A 112 -0.52 5.14 -13.65
N ASP A 113 -0.97 4.02 -14.20
CA ASP A 113 -2.22 3.90 -14.96
C ASP A 113 -3.47 3.67 -14.09
N ILE A 114 -3.34 3.66 -12.77
CA ILE A 114 -4.48 3.48 -11.84
C ILE A 114 -5.22 4.82 -11.59
N ARG A 115 -4.67 5.95 -12.07
CA ARG A 115 -5.28 7.29 -12.01
C ARG A 115 -6.43 7.47 -13.00
#